data_AF-A0A2P4QE52-F1
#
_entry.id   AF-A0A2P4QE52-F1
#
_cell.length_a   1.000
_cell.length_b   1.000
_cell.length_c   1.000
_cell.angle_alpha   90.00
_cell.angle_beta   90.00
_cell.angle_gamma   90.00
#
_symmetry.space_group_name_H-M   'P 1'
#
loop_
_entity.id
_entity.type
_entity.pdbx_description
1 polymer ?
#
loop_
_entity_poly.entity_id
_entity_poly.type
_entity_poly.pdbx_seq_one_letter_code
_entity_poly.pdbx_strand_id
1 'polypeptide(L)'
;MDPYNTNIAIGLATKPYPHFRLPGLNLYSVGYHSINGQKFNNDSIGIEYGPDWTKVEDTIGCGYYSDSGDVFFTKNGKFLGCAFTNIKHIWFPTIGANSPCTIEINFGDNPDNEFKYKEAIGYGPGGSILLSKRRSLKSRNNIKGSSSESKT
;
A
#
# COMPACT_ATOMS: atom_id res chain seq x y z
N MET A 1 -17.35 -0.28 -22.47
CA MET A 1 -16.44 -0.52 -21.33
C MET A 1 -16.74 -1.91 -20.84
N ASP A 2 -15.78 -2.83 -20.93
CA ASP A 2 -15.95 -4.21 -20.49
C ASP A 2 -15.55 -4.31 -19.00
N PRO A 3 -16.50 -4.56 -18.08
CA PRO A 3 -16.18 -4.67 -16.65
C PRO A 3 -15.29 -5.89 -16.35
N TYR A 4 -15.26 -6.89 -17.24
CA TYR A 4 -14.49 -8.13 -17.06
C TYR A 4 -13.00 -7.96 -17.40
N ASN A 5 -12.59 -6.83 -17.97
CA ASN A 5 -11.20 -6.56 -18.34
C ASN A 5 -10.68 -5.23 -17.76
N THR A 6 -11.09 -4.93 -16.52
CA THR A 6 -10.61 -3.74 -15.81
C THR A 6 -9.19 -3.96 -15.31
N ASN A 7 -8.23 -3.26 -15.92
CA ASN A 7 -6.87 -3.19 -15.42
C ASN A 7 -6.80 -2.11 -14.34
N ILE A 8 -6.32 -2.49 -13.16
CA ILE A 8 -6.08 -1.61 -12.03
C ILE A 8 -4.58 -1.61 -11.78
N ALA A 9 -4.04 -0.45 -11.45
CA ALA A 9 -2.63 -0.27 -11.15
C ALA A 9 -2.47 0.55 -9.87
N ILE A 10 -1.56 0.10 -9.02
CA ILE A 10 -1.14 0.76 -7.79
C ILE A 10 0.36 0.99 -7.86
N GLY A 11 0.81 2.15 -7.37
CA GLY A 11 2.23 2.42 -7.19
C GLY A 11 2.49 3.83 -6.72
N LEU A 12 3.58 4.41 -7.21
CA LEU A 12 4.10 5.70 -6.78
C LEU A 12 4.39 6.56 -8.01
N ALA A 13 4.08 7.84 -7.94
CA ALA A 13 4.42 8.81 -8.98
C ALA A 13 4.90 10.12 -8.35
N THR A 14 5.64 10.89 -9.13
CA THR A 14 5.96 12.29 -8.80
C THR A 14 4.92 13.24 -9.39
N LYS A 15 4.88 14.49 -8.90
CA LYS A 15 4.06 15.55 -9.47
C LYS A 15 4.86 16.37 -10.50
N PRO A 16 4.26 16.78 -11.63
CA PRO A 16 2.92 16.43 -12.11
C PRO A 16 2.88 15.02 -12.72
N TYR A 17 1.78 14.29 -12.53
CA TYR A 17 1.53 13.02 -13.21
C TYR A 17 0.31 13.12 -14.12
N PRO A 18 0.35 12.59 -15.35
CA PRO A 18 -0.80 12.65 -16.27
C PRO A 18 -1.98 11.83 -15.75
N HIS A 19 -3.16 12.45 -15.63
CA HIS A 19 -4.37 11.83 -15.11
C HIS A 19 -4.93 10.69 -15.99
N PHE A 20 -4.50 10.60 -17.25
CA PHE A 20 -4.96 9.60 -18.23
C PHE A 20 -4.01 8.40 -18.38
N ARG A 21 -2.99 8.27 -17.52
CA ARG A 21 -2.05 7.14 -17.52
C ARG A 21 -2.10 6.39 -16.19
N LEU A 22 -1.98 5.06 -16.25
CA LEU A 22 -1.76 4.24 -15.06
C LEU A 22 -0.35 4.48 -14.49
N PRO A 23 -0.13 4.32 -13.17
CA PRO A 23 1.20 4.34 -12.55
C PRO A 23 2.20 3.41 -13.25
N GLY A 24 3.44 3.86 -13.42
CA GLY A 24 4.50 3.09 -14.10
C GLY A 24 4.57 3.29 -15.61
N LEU A 25 3.50 3.80 -16.25
CA LEU A 25 3.44 4.01 -17.71
C LEU A 25 3.93 5.40 -18.18
N ASN A 26 4.45 6.21 -17.27
CA ASN A 26 4.99 7.53 -17.58
C ASN A 26 6.21 7.83 -16.70
N LEU A 27 7.07 8.76 -17.14
CA LEU A 27 8.27 9.17 -16.42
C LEU A 27 7.99 9.50 -14.94
N TYR A 28 8.96 9.15 -14.11
CA TYR A 28 8.97 9.30 -12.66
C TYR A 28 7.76 8.64 -11.99
N SER A 29 7.46 7.41 -12.38
CA SER A 29 6.48 6.56 -11.72
C SER A 29 6.80 5.08 -11.82
N VAL A 30 6.28 4.35 -10.84
CA VAL A 30 6.32 2.89 -10.78
C VAL A 30 4.93 2.35 -10.50
N GLY A 31 4.62 1.16 -11.01
CA GLY A 31 3.30 0.55 -10.86
C GLY A 31 3.33 -0.97 -10.90
N TYR A 32 2.37 -1.59 -10.24
CA TYR A 32 2.05 -3.02 -10.30
C TYR A 32 0.62 -3.19 -10.79
N HIS A 33 0.45 -3.92 -11.89
CA HIS A 33 -0.80 -4.00 -12.65
C HIS A 33 -1.56 -5.32 -12.38
N SER A 34 -2.89 -5.28 -12.45
CA SER A 34 -3.76 -6.37 -11.98
C SER A 34 -3.85 -7.58 -12.89
N ILE A 35 -4.01 -7.40 -14.20
CA ILE A 35 -4.39 -8.49 -15.13
C ILE A 35 -3.32 -9.58 -15.26
N ASN A 36 -2.05 -9.20 -15.20
CA ASN A 36 -0.92 -10.10 -15.46
C ASN A 36 0.18 -10.02 -14.39
N GLY A 37 -0.03 -9.24 -13.33
CA GLY A 37 0.93 -9.10 -12.25
C GLY A 37 2.28 -8.51 -12.67
N GLN A 38 2.31 -7.73 -13.75
CA GLN A 38 3.53 -7.08 -14.21
C GLN A 38 3.80 -5.79 -13.44
N LYS A 39 5.09 -5.49 -13.29
CA LYS A 39 5.59 -4.21 -12.79
C LYS A 39 6.04 -3.32 -13.95
N PHE A 40 5.84 -2.01 -13.80
CA PHE A 40 6.17 -0.98 -14.78
C PHE A 40 6.97 0.14 -14.10
N ASN A 41 7.96 0.68 -14.80
CA ASN A 41 8.78 1.80 -14.33
C ASN A 41 9.12 2.68 -15.53
N ASN A 42 8.44 3.81 -15.63
CA ASN A 42 8.63 4.80 -16.71
C ASN A 42 8.50 4.23 -18.14
N ASP A 43 7.80 3.11 -18.32
CA ASP A 43 7.79 2.35 -19.57
C ASP A 43 6.40 1.78 -19.86
N SER A 44 6.11 1.60 -21.14
CA SER A 44 4.95 0.86 -21.64
C SER A 44 5.13 -0.66 -21.66
N ILE A 45 6.36 -1.15 -21.49
CA ILE A 45 6.68 -2.58 -21.48
C ILE A 45 6.71 -3.07 -20.02
N GLY A 46 5.83 -4.02 -19.71
CA GLY A 46 5.74 -4.63 -18.38
C GLY A 46 6.77 -5.73 -18.18
N ILE A 47 7.26 -5.86 -16.95
CA ILE A 47 8.20 -6.90 -16.53
C ILE A 47 7.47 -7.86 -15.58
N GLU A 48 7.70 -9.17 -15.73
CA GLU A 48 7.19 -10.17 -14.80
C GLU A 48 7.64 -9.87 -13.36
N TYR A 49 6.73 -10.02 -12.40
CA TYR A 49 7.01 -9.68 -11.02
C TYR A 49 6.20 -10.48 -10.01
N GLY A 50 4.88 -10.46 -10.12
CA GLY A 50 3.99 -11.11 -9.18
C GLY A 50 2.82 -11.80 -9.87
N PRO A 51 1.94 -12.45 -9.09
CA PRO A 51 0.70 -12.98 -9.63
C PRO A 51 -0.23 -11.85 -10.10
N ASP A 52 -1.23 -12.18 -10.90
CA ASP A 52 -2.36 -11.29 -11.16
C ASP A 52 -3.13 -11.01 -9.85
N TRP A 53 -3.94 -9.95 -9.82
CA TRP A 53 -4.79 -9.61 -8.68
C TRP A 53 -6.11 -9.01 -9.15
N THR A 54 -6.97 -9.88 -9.66
CA THR A 54 -8.22 -9.51 -10.33
C THR A 54 -9.46 -9.85 -9.51
N LYS A 55 -9.27 -10.47 -8.33
CA LYS A 55 -10.38 -10.97 -7.51
C LYS A 55 -10.91 -9.90 -6.57
N VAL A 56 -12.22 -9.88 -6.38
CA VAL A 56 -12.84 -9.19 -5.24
C VAL A 56 -12.18 -9.73 -3.97
N GLU A 57 -11.84 -8.84 -3.03
CA GLU A 57 -11.07 -9.08 -1.80
C GLU A 57 -9.54 -9.15 -1.92
N ASP A 58 -8.96 -9.16 -3.12
CA ASP A 58 -7.50 -9.03 -3.24
C ASP A 58 -7.05 -7.69 -2.67
N THR A 59 -6.13 -7.74 -1.69
CA THR A 59 -5.57 -6.56 -1.04
C THR A 59 -4.13 -6.39 -1.47
N ILE A 60 -3.85 -5.28 -2.14
CA ILE A 60 -2.50 -4.95 -2.63
C ILE A 60 -1.91 -3.82 -1.80
N GLY A 61 -0.73 -4.06 -1.27
CA GLY A 61 0.07 -3.02 -0.60
C GLY A 61 1.19 -2.53 -1.53
N CYS A 62 1.53 -1.24 -1.41
CA CYS A 62 2.71 -0.65 -2.01
C CYS A 62 3.58 -0.06 -0.90
N GLY A 63 4.84 -0.47 -0.85
CA GLY A 63 5.81 -0.02 0.15
C GLY A 63 7.03 0.62 -0.50
N TYR A 64 7.62 1.57 0.23
CA TYR A 64 8.82 2.30 -0.19
C TYR A 64 9.78 2.42 0.99
N TYR A 65 10.99 1.90 0.83
CA TYR A 65 12.09 2.13 1.75
C TYR A 65 12.85 3.38 1.30
N SER A 66 12.69 4.49 2.02
CA SER A 66 13.30 5.78 1.66
C SER A 66 14.83 5.74 1.63
N ASP A 67 15.42 4.93 2.50
CA ASP A 67 16.86 4.90 2.72
C ASP A 67 17.58 4.20 1.56
N SER A 68 17.08 3.05 1.11
CA SER A 68 17.61 2.31 -0.04
C SER A 68 17.03 2.77 -1.37
N GLY A 69 15.84 3.38 -1.37
CA GLY A 69 15.09 3.69 -2.58
C GLY A 69 14.37 2.46 -3.16
N ASP A 70 14.12 1.44 -2.34
CA ASP A 70 13.48 0.22 -2.80
C ASP A 70 11.96 0.35 -2.76
N VAL A 71 11.30 -0.05 -3.84
CA VAL A 71 9.85 -0.17 -3.93
C VAL A 71 9.47 -1.63 -4.00
N PHE A 72 8.44 -2.01 -3.24
CA PHE A 72 7.91 -3.36 -3.23
C PHE A 72 6.39 -3.36 -3.18
N PHE A 73 5.82 -4.51 -3.52
CA PHE A 73 4.39 -4.73 -3.37
C PHE A 73 4.11 -5.96 -2.52
N THR A 74 2.90 -6.01 -2.00
CA THR A 74 2.39 -7.16 -1.25
C THR A 74 1.05 -7.57 -1.83
N LYS A 75 0.75 -8.87 -1.78
CA LYS A 75 -0.58 -9.40 -2.09
C LYS A 75 -1.12 -10.14 -0.88
N ASN A 76 -2.29 -9.74 -0.40
CA ASN A 76 -2.98 -10.34 0.75
C ASN A 76 -2.07 -10.46 1.99
N GLY A 77 -1.26 -9.42 2.22
CA GLY A 77 -0.32 -9.35 3.35
C GLY A 77 0.99 -10.12 3.14
N LYS A 78 1.20 -10.77 1.99
CA LYS A 78 2.46 -11.46 1.66
C LYS A 78 3.35 -10.56 0.81
N PHE A 79 4.60 -10.41 1.22
CA PHE A 79 5.65 -9.74 0.45
C PHE A 79 5.95 -10.49 -0.86
N LEU A 80 5.97 -9.76 -1.98
CA LEU A 80 6.21 -10.32 -3.32
C LEU A 80 7.67 -10.22 -3.77
N GLY A 81 8.54 -9.63 -2.95
CA GLY A 81 9.91 -9.30 -3.34
C GLY A 81 10.06 -7.83 -3.73
N CYS A 82 11.31 -7.38 -3.81
CA CYS A 82 11.62 -6.03 -4.27
C CYS A 82 11.24 -5.88 -5.75
N ALA A 83 10.42 -4.88 -6.07
CA ALA A 83 10.01 -4.60 -7.44
C ALA A 83 11.06 -3.73 -8.15
N PHE A 84 11.55 -2.70 -7.47
CA PHE A 84 12.51 -1.74 -8.01
C PHE A 84 13.48 -1.36 -6.91
N THR A 85 14.76 -1.23 -7.27
CA THR A 85 15.82 -0.84 -6.35
C THR A 85 16.40 0.50 -6.74
N ASN A 86 16.92 1.24 -5.75
CA ASN A 86 17.67 2.48 -5.96
C ASN A 86 16.91 3.57 -6.76
N ILE A 87 15.59 3.70 -6.53
CA ILE A 87 14.76 4.75 -7.14
C ILE A 87 14.25 5.72 -6.09
N LYS A 88 14.80 6.94 -6.10
CA LYS A 88 14.55 7.93 -5.04
C LYS A 88 13.87 9.17 -5.59
N HIS A 89 12.64 9.40 -5.14
CA HIS A 89 11.87 10.60 -5.43
C HIS A 89 11.00 11.02 -4.22
N ILE A 90 10.44 12.23 -4.30
CA ILE A 90 9.29 12.61 -3.46
C ILE A 90 8.05 11.95 -4.05
N TRP A 91 7.68 10.81 -3.48
CA TRP A 91 6.62 9.96 -3.98
C TRP A 91 5.24 10.36 -3.46
N PHE A 92 4.24 10.22 -4.33
CA PHE A 92 2.83 10.27 -3.98
C PHE A 92 2.19 8.91 -4.28
N PRO A 93 1.41 8.33 -3.34
CA PRO A 93 0.62 7.14 -3.62
C PRO A 93 -0.28 7.39 -4.82
N THR A 94 -0.25 6.51 -5.81
CA THR A 94 -0.97 6.68 -7.07
C THR A 94 -1.71 5.39 -7.41
N ILE A 95 -2.99 5.52 -7.74
CA ILE A 95 -3.88 4.43 -8.13
C ILE A 95 -4.58 4.86 -9.42
N GLY A 96 -4.72 3.94 -10.38
CA GLY A 96 -5.47 4.18 -11.60
C GLY A 96 -6.19 2.92 -12.08
N ALA A 97 -7.25 3.11 -12.85
CA ALA A 97 -7.97 2.04 -13.53
C ALA A 97 -8.35 2.48 -14.95
N ASN A 98 -8.43 1.53 -15.89
CA ASN A 98 -8.80 1.80 -17.28
C ASN A 98 -10.31 1.67 -17.57
N SER A 99 -11.09 1.27 -16.57
CA SER A 99 -12.54 1.03 -16.63
C SER A 99 -13.13 1.26 -15.23
N PRO A 100 -14.45 1.53 -15.09
CA PRO A 100 -15.06 1.73 -13.78
C PRO A 100 -14.82 0.57 -12.83
N CYS A 101 -14.41 0.88 -11.59
CA CYS A 101 -14.26 -0.07 -10.50
C CYS A 101 -14.44 0.62 -9.15
N THR A 102 -14.59 -0.18 -8.10
CA THR A 102 -14.65 0.28 -6.71
C THR A 102 -13.43 -0.24 -5.97
N ILE A 103 -12.73 0.64 -5.27
CA ILE A 103 -11.51 0.32 -4.53
C ILE A 103 -11.64 0.92 -3.13
N GLU A 104 -11.33 0.14 -2.11
CA GLU A 104 -11.14 0.63 -0.75
C GLU A 104 -9.67 1.00 -0.55
N ILE A 105 -9.42 2.18 0.03
CA ILE A 105 -8.07 2.69 0.28
C ILE A 105 -7.83 2.75 1.78
N ASN A 106 -6.66 2.27 2.19
CA ASN A 106 -6.21 2.28 3.57
C ASN A 106 -4.84 2.95 3.65
N PHE A 107 -4.72 4.05 4.41
CA PHE A 107 -3.45 4.76 4.66
C PHE A 107 -2.86 4.50 6.06
N GLY A 108 -3.42 3.54 6.79
CA GLY A 108 -2.93 3.09 8.10
C GLY A 108 -3.35 3.99 9.26
N ASP A 109 -4.43 4.74 9.12
CA ASP A 109 -5.02 5.64 10.12
C ASP A 109 -6.15 4.99 10.94
N ASN A 110 -6.71 3.86 10.48
CA ASN A 110 -7.80 3.17 11.16
C ASN A 110 -7.29 1.95 11.97
N PRO A 111 -7.46 1.93 13.32
CA PRO A 111 -7.10 0.77 14.14
C PRO A 111 -7.95 -0.49 13.89
N ASP A 112 -9.16 -0.33 13.35
CA ASP A 112 -10.06 -1.45 13.08
C ASP A 112 -9.84 -2.02 11.67
N ASN A 113 -9.05 -1.33 10.84
CA ASN A 113 -8.65 -1.75 9.50
C ASN A 113 -7.13 -1.55 9.35
N GLU A 114 -6.35 -2.42 9.99
CA GLU A 114 -4.89 -2.36 9.90
C GLU A 114 -4.37 -2.91 8.56
N PHE A 115 -3.13 -2.55 8.20
CA PHE A 115 -2.49 -3.15 7.04
C PHE A 115 -2.37 -4.67 7.18
N LYS A 116 -2.79 -5.41 6.14
CA LYS A 116 -2.61 -6.87 6.08
C LYS A 116 -1.14 -7.28 6.14
N TYR A 117 -0.23 -6.48 5.58
CA TYR A 117 1.21 -6.70 5.73
C TYR A 117 1.68 -6.14 7.08
N LYS A 118 1.92 -7.04 8.04
CA LYS A 118 2.16 -6.69 9.44
C LYS A 118 3.38 -5.80 9.66
N GLU A 119 4.43 -5.95 8.86
CA GLU A 119 5.66 -5.17 8.98
C GLU A 119 5.46 -3.69 8.61
N ALA A 120 4.42 -3.36 7.83
CA ALA A 120 4.11 -1.98 7.46
C ALA A 120 3.23 -1.24 8.50
N ILE A 121 2.75 -1.91 9.55
CA ILE A 121 1.88 -1.29 10.55
C ILE A 121 2.62 -0.13 11.24
N GLY A 122 2.08 1.08 11.09
CA GLY A 122 2.67 2.31 11.63
C GLY A 122 3.56 3.10 10.65
N TYR A 123 3.83 2.58 9.46
CA TYR A 123 4.64 3.25 8.43
C TYR A 123 3.84 4.01 7.38
N GLY A 124 2.51 3.85 7.35
CA GLY A 124 1.65 4.65 6.47
C GLY A 124 1.54 6.11 6.91
N PRO A 125 1.02 7.02 6.06
CA PRO A 125 0.75 8.41 6.43
C PRO A 125 -0.11 8.55 7.71
N GLY A 126 -1.02 7.61 7.94
CA GLY A 126 -1.85 7.52 9.14
C GLY A 126 -1.17 6.88 10.36
N GLY A 127 0.01 6.31 10.20
CA GLY A 127 0.66 5.46 11.19
C GLY A 127 0.93 6.14 12.53
N SER A 128 1.29 7.43 12.51
CA SER A 128 1.49 8.20 13.74
C SER A 128 0.21 8.29 14.60
N ILE A 129 -0.95 8.45 13.95
CA ILE A 129 -2.25 8.49 14.62
C ILE A 129 -2.54 7.12 15.24
N LEU A 130 -2.38 6.05 14.47
CA LEU A 130 -2.58 4.68 14.94
C LEU A 130 -1.71 4.35 16.17
N LEU A 131 -0.42 4.68 16.10
CA LEU A 131 0.54 4.42 17.18
C LEU A 131 0.20 5.23 18.45
N SER A 132 -0.22 6.48 18.30
CA SER A 132 -0.64 7.32 19.44
C SER A 132 -1.86 6.73 20.16
N LYS A 133 -2.87 6.26 19.40
CA LYS A 133 -4.10 5.68 19.93
C LYS A 133 -3.83 4.36 20.66
N ARG A 134 -2.94 3.51 20.11
CA ARG A 134 -2.44 2.29 20.76
C ARG A 134 -1.74 2.57 22.09
N ARG A 135 -0.87 3.60 22.15
CA ARG A 135 -0.20 4.01 23.40
C ARG A 135 -1.21 4.44 24.47
N SER A 136 -2.21 5.24 24.10
CA SER A 136 -3.27 5.67 25.03
C SER A 136 -4.10 4.50 25.56
N LEU A 137 -4.49 3.55 24.71
CA LEU A 137 -5.23 2.35 25.13
C LEU A 137 -4.42 1.47 26.11
N LYS A 138 -3.12 1.26 25.85
CA LYS A 138 -2.24 0.53 26.77
C LYS A 138 -2.14 1.22 28.14
N SER A 139 -2.00 2.55 28.15
CA SER A 139 -1.97 3.32 29.41
C SER A 139 -3.26 3.16 30.22
N ARG A 140 -4.44 3.22 29.59
CA ARG A 140 -5.73 3.04 30.27
C ARG A 140 -5.89 1.65 30.87
N ASN A 141 -5.43 0.61 30.18
CA ASN A 141 -5.53 -0.76 30.69
C ASN A 141 -4.58 -1.00 31.87
N ASN A 142 -3.37 -0.42 31.86
CA ASN A 142 -2.46 -0.50 33.00
C ASN A 142 -3.04 0.18 34.26
N ILE A 143 -3.74 1.32 34.12
CA ILE A 143 -4.39 2.01 35.25
C ILE A 143 -5.51 1.16 35.87
N LYS A 144 -6.28 0.44 35.04
CA LYS A 144 -7.35 -0.45 35.52
C LYS A 144 -6.82 -1.75 36.14
N GLY A 145 -5.68 -2.24 35.68
CA GLY A 145 -5.04 -3.45 36.22
C GLY A 145 -4.35 -3.26 37.58
N SER A 146 -3.99 -2.03 37.96
CA SER A 146 -3.36 -1.72 39.25
C SER A 146 -4.34 -1.53 40.42
N SER A 147 -5.65 -1.53 40.18
CA SER A 147 -6.68 -1.24 41.20
C SER A 147 -7.30 -2.48 41.87
N SER A 148 -6.68 -3.67 41.78
CA SER A 148 -7.24 -4.90 42.36
C SER A 148 -6.22 -5.77 43.10
N GLU A 149 -5.45 -5.21 44.04
CA GLU A 149 -4.77 -5.98 45.09
C GLU A 149 -4.78 -5.20 46.41
N SER A 150 -5.93 -5.18 47.08
CA SER A 150 -6.00 -4.91 48.52
C SER A 150 -7.32 -5.40 49.10
N LYS A 151 -7.40 -6.70 49.42
CA LYS A 151 -8.31 -7.18 50.47
C LYS A 151 -7.60 -8.28 51.28
N THR A 152 -7.27 -7.86 52.51
CA THR A 152 -7.20 -8.59 53.79
C THR A 152 -7.66 -10.04 53.80
#